data_AF-A0A1Q7ETT0-F1
#
_entry.id   AF-A0A1Q7ETT0-F1
#
_cell.length_a   1.000
_cell.length_b   1.000
_cell.length_c   1.000
_cell.angle_alpha   90.00
_cell.angle_beta   90.00
_cell.angle_gamma   90.00
#
_symmetry.space_group_name_H-M   'P 1'
#
loop_
_entity.id
_entity.type
_entity.pdbx_description
1 polymer ?
#
loop_
_entity_poly.entity_id
_entity_poly.type
_entity_poly.pdbx_seq_one_letter_code
_entity_poly.pdbx_strand_id
1 'polypeptide(L)'
;MQFWFDFGSTYSYVAALRIEDECARAGVAVEYKPFLLGPIFTELLGIKDSPFNAQPVRGRYMWRDLERLCEKYAIPWRRPTVFPRNSLLAARVACCAGTSIGPLTRAIFRANFVDDRDIADPDVLRQVIDSVGVDGARLVEAAQTPPVKARLRVQTSEAQRLGIFGAPDFVVNGELFFGQDRLEDAIAWAKRA
;
A
#
# COMPACT_ATOMS: atom_id res chain seq x y z
N MET A 1 -8.91 -10.95 -7.00
CA MET A 1 -9.27 -9.80 -6.16
C MET A 1 -8.21 -8.73 -6.29
N GLN A 2 -8.59 -7.50 -6.58
CA GLN A 2 -7.66 -6.38 -6.61
C GLN A 2 -7.40 -5.86 -5.20
N PHE A 3 -6.15 -5.56 -4.90
CA PHE A 3 -5.68 -4.96 -3.66
C PHE A 3 -5.07 -3.60 -3.97
N TRP A 4 -5.80 -2.54 -3.63
CA TRP A 4 -5.40 -1.16 -3.83
C TRP A 4 -4.75 -0.62 -2.57
N PHE A 5 -3.54 -0.06 -2.69
CA PHE A 5 -2.75 0.38 -1.54
C PHE A 5 -1.83 1.56 -1.83
N ASP A 6 -1.45 2.27 -0.76
CA ASP A 6 -0.42 3.31 -0.74
C ASP A 6 0.60 2.98 0.36
N PHE A 7 1.90 3.08 0.07
CA PHE A 7 2.96 2.83 1.05
C PHE A 7 2.99 3.81 2.23
N GLY A 8 2.34 4.98 2.09
CA GLY A 8 2.13 5.93 3.18
C GLY A 8 0.99 5.57 4.13
N SER A 9 0.16 4.56 3.82
CA SER A 9 -0.98 4.15 4.65
C SER A 9 -0.59 3.09 5.69
N THR A 10 -0.90 3.37 6.96
CA THR A 10 -0.74 2.45 8.10
C THR A 10 -1.63 1.22 7.99
N TYR A 11 -2.86 1.37 7.48
CA TYR A 11 -3.76 0.22 7.30
C TYR A 11 -3.41 -0.60 6.06
N SER A 12 -2.84 0.04 5.01
CA SER A 12 -2.32 -0.70 3.85
C SER A 12 -1.17 -1.61 4.24
N TYR A 13 -0.34 -1.17 5.19
CA TYR A 13 0.70 -2.00 5.77
C TYR A 13 0.13 -3.27 6.41
N VAL A 14 -0.86 -3.14 7.29
CA VAL A 14 -1.51 -4.29 7.94
C VAL A 14 -2.10 -5.26 6.91
N ALA A 15 -2.80 -4.75 5.89
CA ALA A 15 -3.37 -5.57 4.82
C ALA A 15 -2.28 -6.29 4.01
N ALA A 16 -1.22 -5.60 3.59
CA ALA A 16 -0.15 -6.17 2.76
C ALA A 16 0.60 -7.32 3.45
N LEU A 17 0.66 -7.31 4.77
CA LEU A 17 1.32 -8.35 5.57
C LEU A 17 0.42 -9.56 5.84
N ARG A 18 -0.87 -9.46 5.54
CA ARG A 18 -1.87 -10.53 5.72
C ARG A 18 -2.35 -11.15 4.41
N ILE A 19 -2.46 -10.34 3.36
CA ILE A 19 -3.30 -10.64 2.19
C ILE A 19 -2.94 -11.93 1.47
N GLU A 20 -1.65 -12.24 1.29
CA GLU A 20 -1.25 -13.47 0.58
C GLU A 20 -1.66 -14.72 1.34
N ASP A 21 -1.42 -14.78 2.66
CA ASP A 21 -1.77 -15.95 3.46
C ASP A 21 -3.28 -16.13 3.53
N GLU A 22 -4.03 -15.03 3.73
CA GLU A 22 -5.49 -15.06 3.75
C GLU A 22 -6.07 -15.53 2.41
N CYS A 23 -5.58 -14.99 1.30
CA CYS A 23 -6.06 -15.33 -0.02
C CYS A 23 -5.64 -16.75 -0.45
N ALA A 24 -4.43 -17.18 -0.09
CA ALA A 24 -3.94 -18.53 -0.37
C ALA A 24 -4.80 -19.59 0.33
N ARG A 25 -5.13 -19.39 1.62
CA ARG A 25 -6.04 -20.29 2.37
C ARG A 25 -7.43 -20.36 1.73
N ALA A 26 -7.86 -19.28 1.09
CA ALA A 26 -9.16 -19.18 0.46
C ALA A 26 -9.19 -19.61 -1.02
N GLY A 27 -8.04 -19.84 -1.65
CA GLY A 27 -7.93 -20.12 -3.08
C GLY A 27 -8.23 -18.90 -3.98
N VAL A 28 -8.03 -17.68 -3.47
CA VAL A 28 -8.29 -16.43 -4.21
C VAL A 28 -6.98 -15.83 -4.70
N ALA A 29 -6.91 -15.45 -5.98
CA ALA A 29 -5.74 -14.75 -6.51
C ALA A 29 -5.76 -13.25 -6.16
N VAL A 30 -4.58 -12.70 -5.86
CA VAL A 30 -4.40 -11.28 -5.52
C VAL A 30 -3.77 -10.53 -6.71
N GLU A 31 -4.38 -9.41 -7.08
CA GLU A 31 -3.82 -8.46 -8.04
C GLU A 31 -3.44 -7.17 -7.30
N TYR A 32 -2.15 -6.87 -7.21
CA TYR A 32 -1.63 -5.70 -6.50
C TYR A 32 -1.77 -4.42 -7.35
N LYS A 33 -2.38 -3.38 -6.77
CA LYS A 33 -2.68 -2.09 -7.42
C LYS A 33 -2.13 -0.91 -6.59
N PRO A 34 -0.82 -0.58 -6.68
CA PRO A 34 -0.28 0.58 -5.99
C PRO A 34 -0.84 1.90 -6.54
N PHE A 35 -1.28 2.81 -5.69
CA PHE A 35 -1.72 4.14 -6.11
C PHE A 35 -1.23 5.20 -5.12
N LEU A 36 -1.62 6.46 -5.32
CA LEU A 36 -1.28 7.57 -4.44
C LEU A 36 -2.54 8.18 -3.82
N LEU A 37 -2.57 8.27 -2.50
CA LEU A 37 -3.63 8.96 -1.76
C LEU A 37 -3.54 10.48 -1.85
N GLY A 38 -2.34 11.04 -2.05
CA GLY A 38 -2.13 12.49 -2.09
C GLY A 38 -3.07 13.22 -3.06
N PRO A 39 -3.12 12.83 -4.36
CA PRO A 39 -4.06 13.39 -5.33
C PRO A 39 -5.53 13.23 -4.90
N ILE A 40 -5.91 12.07 -4.37
CA ILE A 40 -7.29 11.78 -3.93
C ILE A 40 -7.69 12.69 -2.78
N PHE A 41 -6.84 12.85 -1.77
CA PHE A 41 -7.11 13.74 -0.64
C PHE A 41 -7.13 15.21 -1.04
N THR A 42 -6.27 15.62 -1.97
CA THR A 42 -6.31 17.00 -2.50
C THR A 42 -7.63 17.27 -3.21
N GLU A 43 -8.11 16.34 -4.03
CA GLU A 43 -9.34 16.50 -4.80
C GLU A 43 -10.61 16.40 -3.93
N LEU A 44 -10.69 15.39 -3.05
CA LEU A 44 -11.90 15.11 -2.27
C LEU A 44 -11.99 15.93 -0.98
N LEU A 45 -10.86 16.26 -0.35
CA LEU A 45 -10.82 16.86 0.99
C LEU A 45 -10.13 18.23 1.01
N GLY A 46 -9.49 18.65 -0.08
CA GLY A 46 -8.75 19.91 -0.14
C GLY A 46 -7.47 19.93 0.71
N ILE A 47 -6.96 18.76 1.12
CA ILE A 47 -5.76 18.64 1.96
C ILE A 47 -4.57 18.05 1.20
N LYS A 48 -3.36 18.48 1.57
CA LYS A 48 -2.09 18.00 0.99
C LYS A 48 -1.32 17.05 1.91
N ASP A 49 -1.94 16.63 3.00
CA ASP A 49 -1.37 15.74 4.02
C ASP A 49 -2.39 14.66 4.41
N SER A 50 -2.02 13.72 5.28
CA SER A 50 -2.91 12.71 5.82
C SER A 50 -4.07 13.33 6.62
N PRO A 51 -5.32 12.83 6.46
CA PRO A 51 -6.43 13.17 7.36
C PRO A 51 -6.10 12.94 8.84
N PHE A 52 -5.20 11.99 9.14
CA PHE A 52 -4.77 11.69 10.51
C PHE A 52 -3.86 12.78 11.11
N ASN A 53 -3.12 13.52 10.28
CA ASN A 53 -2.35 14.70 10.71
C ASN A 53 -3.26 15.93 10.79
N ALA A 54 -4.14 16.12 9.80
CA ALA A 54 -5.08 17.24 9.77
C ALA A 54 -6.09 17.21 10.93
N GLN A 55 -6.40 16.02 11.47
CA GLN A 55 -7.33 15.84 12.59
C GLN A 55 -6.67 15.02 13.71
N PRO A 56 -5.99 15.67 14.69
CA PRO A 56 -5.21 15.00 15.72
C PRO A 56 -5.99 13.96 16.54
N VAL A 57 -7.30 14.13 16.73
CA VAL A 57 -8.16 13.16 17.42
C VAL A 57 -8.21 11.84 16.64
N ARG A 58 -8.35 11.89 15.30
CA ARG A 58 -8.30 10.71 14.44
C ARG A 58 -6.91 10.10 14.41
N GLY A 59 -5.87 10.93 14.35
CA GLY A 59 -4.48 10.47 14.37
C GLY A 59 -4.14 9.68 15.64
N ARG A 60 -4.54 10.18 16.83
CA ARG A 60 -4.36 9.45 18.09
C ARG A 60 -5.07 8.09 18.09
N TYR A 61 -6.30 8.04 17.59
CA TYR A 61 -7.02 6.77 17.45
C TYR A 61 -6.29 5.81 16.51
N MET A 62 -5.91 6.28 15.32
CA MET A 62 -5.25 5.47 14.31
C MET A 62 -3.95 4.83 14.82
N TRP A 63 -3.13 5.56 15.60
CA TRP A 63 -1.90 4.99 16.17
C TRP A 63 -2.22 3.88 17.18
N ARG A 64 -3.18 4.12 18.08
CA ARG A 64 -3.58 3.12 19.07
C ARG A 64 -4.28 1.92 18.42
N ASP A 65 -4.97 2.14 17.31
CA ASP A 65 -5.61 1.08 16.54
C ASP A 65 -4.58 0.23 15.78
N LEU A 66 -3.59 0.87 15.17
CA LEU A 66 -2.47 0.16 14.53
C LEU A 66 -1.72 -0.74 15.52
N GLU A 67 -1.49 -0.28 16.75
CA GLU A 67 -0.93 -1.09 17.84
C GLU A 67 -1.74 -2.38 18.07
N ARG A 68 -3.07 -2.24 18.25
CA ARG A 68 -3.97 -3.38 18.48
C ARG A 68 -4.01 -4.33 17.29
N LEU A 69 -4.00 -3.82 16.07
CA LEU A 69 -4.02 -4.63 14.85
C LEU A 69 -2.72 -5.41 14.68
N CYS A 70 -1.58 -4.76 14.92
CA CYS A 70 -0.28 -5.41 14.85
C CYS A 70 -0.14 -6.50 15.92
N GLU A 71 -0.64 -6.26 17.14
CA GLU A 71 -0.73 -7.29 18.18
C GLU A 71 -1.65 -8.43 17.77
N LYS A 72 -2.88 -8.13 17.31
CA LYS A 72 -3.88 -9.12 16.88
C LYS A 72 -3.35 -10.07 15.80
N TYR A 73 -2.61 -9.55 14.84
CA TYR A 73 -2.14 -10.31 13.68
C TYR A 73 -0.66 -10.70 13.76
N ALA A 74 0.00 -10.49 14.91
CA ALA A 74 1.43 -10.74 15.11
C ALA A 74 2.32 -10.06 14.03
N ILE A 75 1.94 -8.85 13.61
CA ILE A 75 2.71 -8.06 12.65
C ILE A 75 3.72 -7.22 13.43
N PRO A 76 5.04 -7.35 13.16
CA PRO A 76 6.02 -6.51 13.83
C PRO A 76 5.85 -5.08 13.37
N TRP A 77 5.91 -4.09 14.25
CA TRP A 77 5.86 -2.69 13.81
C TRP A 77 6.59 -1.79 14.79
N ARG A 78 6.96 -0.60 14.31
CA ARG A 78 7.33 0.56 15.10
C ARG A 78 6.69 1.79 14.49
N ARG A 79 6.44 2.80 15.33
CA ARG A 79 5.96 4.09 14.85
C ARG A 79 7.06 4.75 14.01
N PRO A 80 6.79 5.13 12.75
CA PRO A 80 7.79 5.79 11.93
C PRO A 80 8.06 7.20 12.45
N THR A 81 9.30 7.66 12.32
CA THR A 81 9.69 9.04 12.70
C THR A 81 9.05 10.09 11.80
N VAL A 82 8.69 9.73 10.57
CA VAL A 82 7.99 10.57 9.60
C VAL A 82 6.70 9.90 9.17
N PHE A 83 5.58 10.63 9.23
CA PHE A 83 4.28 10.15 8.77
C PHE A 83 3.43 11.25 8.13
N PRO A 84 2.83 11.00 6.94
CA PRO A 84 3.14 9.88 6.04
C PRO A 84 4.52 10.08 5.39
N ARG A 85 5.22 9.00 5.04
CA ARG A 85 6.39 9.09 4.15
C ARG A 85 5.93 9.28 2.70
N ASN A 86 6.74 9.96 1.90
CA ASN A 86 6.48 10.09 0.47
C ASN A 86 6.63 8.72 -0.22
N SER A 87 5.52 8.20 -0.74
CA SER A 87 5.43 6.88 -1.34
C SER A 87 5.61 6.87 -2.87
N LEU A 88 5.86 8.02 -3.51
CA LEU A 88 5.83 8.15 -4.97
C LEU A 88 6.79 7.21 -5.70
N LEU A 89 8.06 7.16 -5.26
CA LEU A 89 9.05 6.30 -5.88
C LEU A 89 8.74 4.83 -5.62
N ALA A 90 8.41 4.48 -4.37
CA ALA A 90 7.99 3.13 -3.99
C ALA A 90 6.79 2.62 -4.81
N ALA A 91 5.76 3.43 -5.01
CA ALA A 91 4.60 3.10 -5.83
C ALA A 91 4.97 2.84 -7.30
N ARG A 92 5.90 3.64 -7.86
CA ARG A 92 6.42 3.42 -9.22
C ARG A 92 7.21 2.12 -9.34
N VAL A 93 8.07 1.82 -8.36
CA VAL A 93 8.81 0.56 -8.29
C VAL A 93 7.83 -0.62 -8.24
N ALA A 94 6.81 -0.56 -7.37
CA ALA A 94 5.78 -1.60 -7.29
C ALA A 94 5.05 -1.78 -8.63
N CYS A 95 4.70 -0.69 -9.32
CA CYS A 95 4.11 -0.78 -10.65
C CYS A 95 4.97 -1.61 -11.62
N CYS A 96 6.31 -1.50 -11.61
CA CYS A 96 7.20 -2.21 -12.55
C CYS A 96 7.82 -3.50 -12.00
N ALA A 97 7.39 -3.97 -10.83
CA ALA A 97 7.97 -5.12 -10.16
C ALA A 97 7.64 -6.48 -10.81
N GLY A 98 6.66 -6.53 -11.72
CA GLY A 98 6.24 -7.79 -12.37
C GLY A 98 5.76 -8.82 -11.34
N THR A 99 6.22 -10.07 -11.45
CA THR A 99 5.86 -11.16 -10.54
C THR A 99 6.42 -10.97 -9.12
N SER A 100 7.42 -10.12 -8.93
CA SER A 100 8.01 -9.82 -7.62
C SER A 100 7.20 -8.80 -6.80
N ILE A 101 6.08 -8.30 -7.32
CA ILE A 101 5.29 -7.23 -6.67
C ILE A 101 4.84 -7.57 -5.24
N GLY A 102 4.47 -8.82 -4.97
CA GLY A 102 4.06 -9.28 -3.63
C GLY A 102 5.18 -9.16 -2.59
N PRO A 103 6.28 -9.94 -2.71
CA PRO A 103 7.39 -9.87 -1.75
C PRO A 103 8.00 -8.47 -1.67
N LEU A 104 8.11 -7.76 -2.80
CA LEU A 104 8.63 -6.39 -2.81
C LEU A 104 7.73 -5.43 -2.02
N THR A 105 6.41 -5.50 -2.20
CA THR A 105 5.47 -4.64 -1.45
C THR A 105 5.62 -4.85 0.05
N ARG A 106 5.72 -6.10 0.51
CA ARG A 106 5.97 -6.40 1.94
C ARG A 106 7.31 -5.88 2.42
N ALA A 107 8.37 -6.01 1.62
CA ALA A 107 9.71 -5.54 1.99
C ALA A 107 9.76 -4.01 2.12
N ILE A 108 9.16 -3.26 1.19
CA ILE A 108 9.08 -1.79 1.26
C ILE A 108 8.27 -1.33 2.48
N PHE A 109 7.14 -1.99 2.74
CA PHE A 109 6.35 -1.72 3.93
C PHE A 109 7.13 -1.99 5.22
N ARG A 110 7.90 -3.08 5.30
CA ARG A 110 8.77 -3.38 6.45
C ARG A 110 9.87 -2.33 6.61
N ALA A 111 10.51 -1.89 5.53
CA ALA A 111 11.49 -0.82 5.59
C ALA A 111 10.89 0.45 6.23
N ASN A 112 9.64 0.78 5.93
CA ASN A 112 8.94 1.91 6.54
C ASN A 112 8.54 1.66 8.01
N PHE A 113 7.77 0.59 8.26
CA PHE A 113 7.05 0.37 9.51
C PHE A 113 7.75 -0.57 10.50
N VAL A 114 8.88 -1.17 10.15
CA VAL A 114 9.71 -2.00 11.05
C VAL A 114 11.08 -1.38 11.25
N ASP A 115 11.71 -0.94 10.16
CA ASP A 115 13.10 -0.45 10.20
C ASP A 115 13.20 1.07 10.30
N ASP A 116 12.08 1.78 10.16
CA ASP A 116 12.01 3.24 10.13
C ASP A 116 12.93 3.90 9.08
N ARG A 117 13.00 3.31 7.89
CA ARG A 117 13.83 3.78 6.77
C ARG A 117 13.03 4.63 5.78
N ASP A 118 13.68 5.66 5.23
CA ASP A 118 13.03 6.54 4.26
C ASP A 118 12.82 5.85 2.91
N ILE A 119 11.59 5.44 2.62
CA ILE A 119 11.20 4.81 1.35
C ILE A 119 11.10 5.80 0.18
N ALA A 120 11.33 7.10 0.39
CA ALA A 120 11.50 8.07 -0.68
C ALA A 120 12.93 8.10 -1.22
N ASP A 121 13.90 7.61 -0.44
CA ASP A 121 15.31 7.55 -0.81
C ASP A 121 15.55 6.41 -1.84
N PRO A 122 16.07 6.73 -3.04
CA PRO A 122 16.41 5.74 -4.05
C PRO A 122 17.37 4.66 -3.56
N ASP A 123 18.36 4.99 -2.72
CA ASP A 123 19.35 4.02 -2.24
C ASP A 123 18.75 3.07 -1.20
N VAL A 124 17.83 3.57 -0.36
CA VAL A 124 17.03 2.71 0.53
C VAL A 124 16.20 1.73 -0.29
N LEU A 125 15.48 2.22 -1.32
CA LEU A 125 14.67 1.36 -2.15
C LEU A 125 15.50 0.32 -2.90
N ARG A 126 16.66 0.69 -3.45
CA ARG A 126 17.58 -0.26 -4.08
C ARG A 126 17.93 -1.42 -3.15
N GLN A 127 18.38 -1.12 -1.92
CA GLN A 127 18.73 -2.15 -0.94
C GLN A 127 17.55 -3.04 -0.54
N VAL A 128 16.35 -2.48 -0.47
CA VAL A 128 15.12 -3.23 -0.17
C VAL A 128 14.71 -4.13 -1.34
N ILE A 129 14.89 -3.68 -2.58
CA ILE A 129 14.61 -4.48 -3.78
C ILE A 129 15.64 -5.61 -3.91
N ASP A 130 16.92 -5.32 -3.65
CA ASP A 130 18.00 -6.31 -3.67
C ASP A 130 17.76 -7.42 -2.64
N SER A 131 17.21 -7.09 -1.46
CA SER A 131 16.94 -8.07 -0.39
C SER A 131 15.85 -9.09 -0.75
N VAL A 132 15.02 -8.81 -1.77
CA VAL A 132 14.02 -9.76 -2.30
C VAL A 132 14.48 -10.43 -3.60
N GLY A 133 15.76 -10.33 -3.96
CA GLY A 133 16.36 -11.02 -5.10
C GLY A 133 16.06 -10.38 -6.46
N VAL A 134 15.74 -9.08 -6.48
CA VAL A 134 15.51 -8.31 -7.72
C VAL A 134 16.62 -7.27 -7.86
N ASP A 135 17.07 -7.00 -9.08
CA ASP A 135 18.05 -5.93 -9.35
C ASP A 135 17.46 -4.55 -8.99
N GLY A 136 17.85 -4.04 -7.83
CA GLY A 136 17.35 -2.79 -7.28
C GLY A 136 17.75 -1.57 -8.08
N ALA A 137 18.97 -1.53 -8.59
CA ALA A 137 19.45 -0.41 -9.42
C ALA A 137 18.61 -0.30 -10.69
N ARG A 138 18.46 -1.42 -11.42
CA ARG A 138 17.67 -1.48 -12.64
C ARG A 138 16.20 -1.16 -12.40
N LEU A 139 15.61 -1.64 -11.31
CA LEU A 139 14.18 -1.42 -11.04
C LEU A 139 13.89 0.02 -10.62
N VAL A 140 14.75 0.65 -9.81
CA VAL A 140 14.64 2.07 -9.43
C VAL A 140 14.86 2.99 -10.64
N GLU A 141 15.77 2.66 -11.55
CA GLU A 141 15.92 3.38 -12.81
C GLU A 141 14.66 3.26 -13.67
N ALA A 142 14.16 2.03 -13.87
CA ALA A 142 12.95 1.77 -14.63
C ALA A 142 11.73 2.53 -14.06
N ALA A 143 11.61 2.60 -12.73
CA ALA A 143 10.55 3.32 -12.04
C ALA A 143 10.50 4.82 -12.38
N GLN A 144 11.61 5.41 -12.83
CA GLN A 144 11.71 6.82 -13.16
C GLN A 144 11.44 7.12 -14.64
N THR A 145 11.29 6.09 -15.48
CA THR A 145 11.02 6.25 -16.91
C THR A 145 9.62 6.84 -17.17
N PRO A 146 9.42 7.58 -18.28
CA PRO A 146 8.12 8.12 -18.63
C PRO A 146 6.97 7.10 -18.68
N PRO A 147 7.16 5.87 -19.22
CA PRO A 147 6.09 4.85 -19.23
C PRO A 147 5.64 4.45 -17.82
N VAL A 148 6.55 4.24 -16.87
CA VAL A 148 6.17 3.86 -15.50
C VAL A 148 5.50 5.02 -14.76
N LYS A 149 5.98 6.25 -14.96
CA LYS A 149 5.34 7.47 -14.45
C LYS A 149 3.91 7.61 -14.99
N ALA A 150 3.69 7.36 -16.27
CA ALA A 150 2.35 7.40 -16.88
C ALA A 150 1.45 6.30 -16.32
N ARG A 151 1.96 5.07 -16.17
CA ARG A 151 1.18 3.96 -15.62
C ARG A 151 0.68 4.23 -14.19
N LEU A 152 1.53 4.76 -13.30
CA LEU A 152 1.09 5.10 -11.94
C LEU A 152 0.00 6.19 -11.95
N ARG A 153 0.10 7.18 -12.86
CA ARG A 153 -0.94 8.20 -13.01
C ARG A 153 -2.26 7.59 -13.45
N VAL A 154 -2.24 6.76 -14.50
CA VAL A 154 -3.43 6.05 -15.00
C VAL A 154 -4.05 5.19 -13.90
N GLN A 155 -3.23 4.44 -13.16
CA GLN A 155 -3.71 3.60 -12.05
C GLN A 155 -4.31 4.44 -10.91
N THR A 156 -3.73 5.60 -10.58
CA THR A 156 -4.30 6.51 -9.58
C THR A 156 -5.63 7.09 -10.05
N SER A 157 -5.75 7.48 -11.32
CA SER A 157 -7.02 7.93 -11.90
C SER A 157 -8.06 6.82 -12.00
N GLU A 158 -7.65 5.57 -12.20
CA GLU A 158 -8.54 4.41 -12.12
C GLU A 158 -9.08 4.21 -10.71
N ALA A 159 -8.24 4.32 -9.67
CA ALA A 159 -8.70 4.25 -8.28
C ALA A 159 -9.81 5.28 -8.01
N GLN A 160 -9.63 6.53 -8.47
CA GLN A 160 -10.65 7.57 -8.35
C GLN A 160 -11.96 7.21 -9.06
N ARG A 161 -11.89 6.66 -10.29
CA ARG A 161 -13.08 6.22 -11.03
C ARG A 161 -13.81 5.06 -10.37
N LEU A 162 -13.10 4.21 -9.64
CA LEU A 162 -13.68 3.12 -8.84
C LEU A 162 -14.30 3.61 -7.53
N GLY A 163 -14.22 4.91 -7.23
CA GLY A 163 -14.75 5.48 -6.00
C GLY A 163 -13.84 5.28 -4.78
N ILE A 164 -12.57 4.94 -4.97
CA ILE A 164 -11.61 4.80 -3.87
C ILE A 164 -11.33 6.18 -3.27
N PHE A 165 -11.52 6.29 -1.96
CA PHE A 165 -11.36 7.53 -1.18
C PHE A 165 -10.35 7.41 -0.03
N GLY A 166 -9.79 6.22 0.18
CA GLY A 166 -8.84 5.90 1.24
C GLY A 166 -7.94 4.74 0.83
N ALA A 167 -7.18 4.17 1.78
CA ALA A 167 -6.43 2.93 1.55
C ALA A 167 -6.28 2.13 2.84
N PRO A 168 -6.28 0.79 2.81
CA PRO A 168 -6.37 -0.03 1.60
C PRO A 168 -7.81 -0.26 1.16
N ASP A 169 -7.97 -0.68 -0.09
CA ASP A 169 -9.25 -1.08 -0.66
C ASP A 169 -9.11 -2.41 -1.39
N PHE A 170 -10.16 -3.23 -1.37
CA PHE A 170 -10.26 -4.44 -2.17
C PHE A 170 -11.38 -4.30 -3.18
N VAL A 171 -11.10 -4.63 -4.44
CA VAL A 171 -12.12 -4.61 -5.50
C VAL A 171 -12.30 -6.02 -6.07
N VAL A 172 -13.55 -6.48 -6.08
CA VAL A 172 -13.93 -7.81 -6.55
C VAL A 172 -15.14 -7.70 -7.45
N ASN A 173 -14.96 -7.94 -8.75
CA ASN A 173 -16.03 -7.86 -9.76
C ASN A 173 -16.82 -6.54 -9.72
N GLY A 174 -16.13 -5.42 -9.46
CA GLY A 174 -16.72 -4.09 -9.35
C GLY A 174 -17.21 -3.71 -7.95
N GLU A 175 -17.29 -4.65 -7.01
CA GLU A 175 -17.66 -4.38 -5.62
C GLU A 175 -16.44 -3.88 -4.83
N LEU A 176 -16.61 -2.79 -4.07
CA LEU A 176 -15.55 -2.11 -3.32
C LEU A 176 -15.65 -2.40 -1.82
N PHE A 177 -14.54 -2.82 -1.21
CA PHE A 177 -14.39 -3.09 0.22
C PHE A 177 -13.28 -2.21 0.80
N PHE A 178 -13.64 -1.16 1.53
CA PHE A 178 -12.70 -0.21 2.12
C PHE A 178 -12.23 -0.64 3.51
N GLY A 179 -10.92 -0.67 3.72
CA GLY A 179 -10.29 -0.92 5.02
C GLY A 179 -9.74 -2.33 5.17
N GLN A 180 -8.62 -2.46 5.89
CA GLN A 180 -7.97 -3.76 6.14
C GLN A 180 -8.85 -4.76 6.92
N ASP A 181 -9.86 -4.24 7.63
CA ASP A 181 -10.88 -4.99 8.36
C ASP A 181 -11.97 -5.57 7.45
N ARG A 182 -11.95 -5.26 6.15
CA ARG A 182 -12.83 -5.82 5.12
C ARG A 182 -12.15 -6.86 4.22
N LEU A 183 -10.91 -7.24 4.53
CA LEU A 183 -10.17 -8.24 3.75
C LEU A 183 -10.93 -9.57 3.68
N GLU A 184 -11.38 -10.09 4.83
CA GLU A 184 -12.12 -11.34 4.91
C GLU A 184 -13.47 -11.27 4.18
N ASP A 185 -14.18 -10.13 4.28
CA ASP A 185 -15.44 -9.88 3.57
C ASP A 185 -15.21 -9.92 2.05
N ALA A 186 -14.15 -9.25 1.55
CA ALA A 186 -13.79 -9.22 0.14
C ALA A 186 -13.39 -10.61 -0.39
N ILE A 187 -12.65 -11.39 0.41
CA ILE A 187 -12.32 -12.79 0.09
C ILE A 187 -13.59 -13.64 0.02
N ALA A 188 -14.49 -13.51 1.00
CA ALA A 188 -15.75 -14.24 1.01
C ALA A 188 -16.62 -13.89 -0.20
N TRP A 189 -16.62 -12.62 -0.63
CA TRP A 189 -17.30 -12.17 -1.84
C TRP A 189 -16.69 -12.78 -3.10
N ALA A 190 -15.36 -12.79 -3.22
CA ALA A 190 -14.65 -13.38 -4.36
C ALA A 190 -14.93 -14.87 -4.58
N LYS A 191 -15.23 -15.61 -3.51
CA LYS A 191 -15.57 -17.04 -3.60
C LYS A 191 -17.01 -17.32 -4.03
N ARG A 192 -17.91 -16.34 -3.96
CA ARG A 192 -19.32 -16.50 -4.36
C ARG A 192 -19.53 -16.29 -5.86
N ALA A 193 -18.61 -15.59 -6.50
CA ALA A 193 -18.71 -15.15 -7.88
C ALA A 193 -18.18 -16.19 -8.87
#